data_AF-A0A1D8T2N3-F1
#
_entry.id   AF-A0A1D8T2N3-F1
#
_cell.length_a   1.000
_cell.length_b   1.000
_cell.length_c   1.000
_cell.angle_alpha   90.00
_cell.angle_beta   90.00
_cell.angle_gamma   90.00
#
_symmetry.space_group_name_H-M   'P 1'
#
loop_
_entity.id
_entity.type
_entity.pdbx_description
1 polymer ?
#
loop_
_entity_poly.entity_id
_entity_poly.type
_entity_poly.pdbx_seq_one_letter_code
_entity_poly.pdbx_strand_id
1 'polypeptide(L)'
;MKQVVRVKVLADAQQLDAVVRTLAVCNDTATLVARIAHERRVFRRRDLRAITYATAREHGGLGAQVAQSVIRKVADSYTSLRANLRNGRYGPKGSRRRARVENLPIRFRPDAAQPFDDRCLSYADIVGSHNIAHRAAEDYRAQSTVPGAA
;
A
#
# COMPACT_ATOMS: atom_id res chain seq x y z
N MET A 1 26.83 17.07 -5.55
CA MET A 1 26.24 17.48 -4.25
C MET A 1 24.73 17.34 -4.32
N LYS A 2 24.06 16.82 -3.29
CA LYS A 2 22.59 16.76 -3.22
C LYS A 2 22.09 17.89 -2.34
N GLN A 3 21.42 18.90 -2.91
CA GLN A 3 20.73 19.92 -2.13
C GLN A 3 19.45 19.32 -1.56
N VAL A 4 19.26 19.46 -0.24
CA VAL A 4 18.07 18.99 0.47
C VAL A 4 17.41 20.21 1.11
N VAL A 5 16.19 20.52 0.70
CA VAL A 5 15.37 21.59 1.26
C VAL A 5 14.28 20.97 2.14
N ARG A 6 14.12 21.45 3.38
CA ARG A 6 13.00 21.06 4.25
C ARG A 6 11.84 22.02 4.02
N VAL A 7 10.79 21.52 3.40
CA VAL A 7 9.55 22.28 3.18
C VAL A 7 8.51 21.84 4.22
N LYS A 8 7.85 22.79 4.88
CA LYS A 8 6.66 22.51 5.70
C LYS A 8 5.44 22.68 4.81
N VAL A 9 4.79 21.58 4.46
CA VAL A 9 3.52 21.62 3.73
C VAL A 9 2.42 22.00 4.73
N LEU A 10 1.75 23.13 4.50
CA LEU A 10 0.54 23.52 5.22
C LEU A 10 -0.65 23.02 4.40
N ALA A 11 -1.20 21.86 4.80
CA ALA A 11 -2.37 21.31 4.16
C ALA A 11 -3.62 22.10 4.57
N ASP A 12 -4.49 22.39 3.61
CA ASP A 12 -5.85 22.82 3.92
C ASP A 12 -6.72 21.64 4.43
N ALA A 13 -7.94 21.93 4.87
CA ALA A 13 -8.82 20.92 5.43
C ALA A 13 -9.19 19.81 4.43
N GLN A 14 -9.33 20.14 3.15
CA GLN A 14 -9.67 19.16 2.11
C GLN A 14 -8.48 18.24 1.79
N GLN A 15 -7.28 18.82 1.73
CA GLN A 15 -6.04 18.08 1.54
C GLN A 15 -5.76 17.14 2.72
N LEU A 16 -6.00 17.60 3.95
CA LEU A 16 -5.86 16.76 5.14
C LEU A 16 -6.84 15.58 5.10
N ASP A 17 -8.11 15.83 4.79
CA ASP A 17 -9.13 14.77 4.66
C ASP A 17 -8.76 13.75 3.57
N ALA A 18 -8.29 14.22 2.41
CA ALA A 18 -7.81 13.35 1.33
C ALA A 18 -6.64 12.45 1.78
N VAL A 19 -5.70 12.99 2.54
CA VAL A 19 -4.57 12.22 3.09
C VAL A 19 -5.04 11.20 4.13
N VAL A 20 -5.95 11.59 5.04
CA VAL A 20 -6.47 10.68 6.07
C VAL A 20 -7.22 9.51 5.44
N ARG A 21 -8.12 9.78 4.47
CA ARG A 21 -8.84 8.73 3.74
C ARG A 21 -7.89 7.80 3.00
N THR A 22 -6.89 8.39 2.35
CA THR A 22 -5.82 7.65 1.67
C THR A 22 -5.08 6.71 2.63
N LEU A 23 -4.65 7.21 3.79
CA LEU A 23 -3.95 6.42 4.78
C LEU A 23 -4.82 5.26 5.28
N ALA A 24 -6.10 5.52 5.53
CA ALA A 24 -7.07 4.50 5.93
C ALA A 24 -7.15 3.39 4.87
N VAL A 25 -7.38 3.72 3.60
CA VAL A 25 -7.45 2.73 2.50
C VAL A 25 -6.15 1.93 2.36
N CYS A 26 -5.00 2.59 2.50
CA CYS A 26 -3.70 1.90 2.46
C CYS A 26 -3.52 0.94 3.64
N ASN A 27 -3.96 1.31 4.85
CA ASN A 27 -3.85 0.48 6.06
C ASN A 27 -4.84 -0.68 6.06
N ASP A 28 -6.04 -0.47 5.53
CA ASP A 28 -7.04 -1.52 5.35
C ASP A 28 -6.54 -2.54 4.31
N THR A 29 -6.00 -2.05 3.19
CA THR A 29 -5.36 -2.91 2.18
C THR A 29 -4.15 -3.65 2.76
N ALA A 30 -3.33 -3.00 3.61
CA ALA A 30 -2.22 -3.66 4.29
C ALA A 30 -2.71 -4.78 5.22
N THR A 31 -3.81 -4.57 5.92
CA THR A 31 -4.42 -5.58 6.80
C THR A 31 -4.96 -6.77 5.99
N LEU A 32 -5.58 -6.51 4.84
CA LEU A 32 -6.00 -7.55 3.89
C LEU A 32 -4.81 -8.37 3.39
N VAL A 33 -3.76 -7.69 2.92
CA VAL A 33 -2.53 -8.35 2.44
C VAL A 33 -1.86 -9.16 3.56
N ALA A 34 -1.86 -8.66 4.80
CA ALA A 34 -1.32 -9.37 5.94
C ALA A 34 -2.12 -10.61 6.32
N ARG A 35 -3.45 -10.59 6.13
CA ARG A 35 -4.31 -11.77 6.26
C ARG A 35 -3.93 -12.84 5.23
N ILE A 36 -3.85 -12.46 3.94
CA ILE A 36 -3.46 -13.39 2.86
C ILE A 36 -2.05 -13.96 3.10
N ALA A 37 -1.10 -13.12 3.53
CA ALA A 37 0.25 -13.54 3.88
C ALA A 37 0.25 -14.60 5.00
N HIS A 38 -0.59 -14.39 6.02
CA HIS A 38 -0.71 -15.31 7.14
C HIS A 38 -1.34 -16.64 6.73
N GLU A 39 -2.46 -16.60 6.00
CA GLU A 39 -3.19 -17.78 5.53
C GLU A 39 -2.32 -18.65 4.61
N ARG A 40 -1.63 -18.02 3.65
CA ARG A 40 -0.77 -18.72 2.69
C ARG A 40 0.64 -18.98 3.20
N ARG A 41 0.99 -18.50 4.40
CA ARG A 41 2.34 -18.54 4.98
C ARG A 41 3.43 -17.96 4.07
N VAL A 42 3.11 -16.93 3.28
CA VAL A 42 4.03 -16.26 2.36
C VAL A 42 4.40 -14.88 2.91
N PHE A 43 5.67 -14.72 3.30
CA PHE A 43 6.16 -13.49 3.95
C PHE A 43 7.31 -12.81 3.20
N ARG A 44 7.91 -13.47 2.20
CA ARG A 44 8.97 -12.90 1.38
C ARG A 44 8.38 -11.88 0.41
N ARG A 45 8.98 -10.68 0.32
CA ARG A 45 8.46 -9.57 -0.49
C ARG A 45 8.13 -9.94 -1.93
N ARG A 46 9.04 -10.65 -2.62
CA ARG A 46 8.86 -11.07 -4.02
C ARG A 46 7.62 -11.94 -4.17
N ASP A 47 7.53 -12.97 -3.32
CA ASP A 47 6.49 -13.99 -3.38
C ASP A 47 5.14 -13.42 -2.95
N LEU A 48 5.14 -12.60 -1.88
CA LEU A 48 3.96 -11.90 -1.40
C LEU A 48 3.39 -10.98 -2.48
N ARG A 49 4.25 -10.21 -3.17
CA ARG A 49 3.82 -9.37 -4.29
C ARG A 49 3.18 -10.19 -5.41
N ALA A 50 3.75 -11.35 -5.74
CA ALA A 50 3.22 -12.20 -6.81
C ALA A 50 1.77 -12.66 -6.52
N ILE A 51 1.42 -12.86 -5.24
CA ILE A 51 0.09 -13.35 -4.85
C ILE A 51 -0.91 -12.26 -4.43
N THR A 52 -0.46 -11.03 -4.12
CA THR A 52 -1.35 -9.97 -3.60
C THR A 52 -1.40 -8.69 -4.42
N TYR A 53 -0.56 -8.53 -5.46
CA TYR A 53 -0.51 -7.27 -6.21
C TYR A 53 -1.86 -6.89 -6.84
N ALA A 54 -2.51 -7.83 -7.54
CA ALA A 54 -3.83 -7.59 -8.14
C ALA A 54 -4.88 -7.23 -7.07
N THR A 55 -4.96 -8.02 -6.01
CA THR A 55 -5.86 -7.76 -4.88
C THR A 55 -5.62 -6.40 -4.23
N ALA A 56 -4.36 -5.98 -4.06
CA ALA A 56 -4.04 -4.67 -3.48
C ALA A 56 -4.43 -3.50 -4.40
N ARG A 57 -4.33 -3.69 -5.72
CA ARG A 57 -4.76 -2.71 -6.72
C ARG A 57 -6.28 -2.57 -6.77
N GLU A 58 -6.99 -3.69 -6.76
CA GLU A 58 -8.46 -3.75 -6.83
C GLU A 58 -9.12 -3.28 -5.54
N HIS A 59 -8.66 -3.74 -4.37
CA HIS A 59 -9.30 -3.44 -3.09
C HIS A 59 -9.30 -1.95 -2.75
N GLY A 60 -8.17 -1.27 -2.94
CA GLY A 60 -8.03 0.13 -2.54
C GLY A 60 -8.03 1.13 -3.70
N GLY A 61 -8.18 0.68 -4.95
CA GLY A 61 -7.98 1.54 -6.12
C GLY A 61 -6.59 2.20 -6.14
N LEU A 62 -5.61 1.57 -5.49
CA LEU A 62 -4.32 2.18 -5.18
C LEU A 62 -3.48 2.34 -6.43
N GLY A 63 -2.77 3.46 -6.56
CA GLY A 63 -1.68 3.63 -7.53
C GLY A 63 -0.63 2.51 -7.46
N ALA A 64 0.08 2.21 -8.56
CA ALA A 64 0.93 1.03 -8.65
C ALA A 64 2.09 1.07 -7.65
N GLN A 65 2.66 2.26 -7.42
CA GLN A 65 3.70 2.48 -6.42
C GLN A 65 3.17 2.33 -4.99
N VAL A 66 1.98 2.84 -4.72
CA VAL A 66 1.33 2.78 -3.41
C VAL A 66 1.01 1.34 -3.04
N ALA A 67 0.45 0.56 -3.98
CA ALA A 67 0.21 -0.87 -3.80
C ALA A 67 1.52 -1.63 -3.48
N GLN A 68 2.61 -1.32 -4.18
CA GLN A 68 3.93 -1.93 -3.90
C GLN A 68 4.47 -1.53 -2.52
N SER A 69 4.32 -0.27 -2.10
CA SER A 69 4.70 0.20 -0.76
C SER A 69 3.91 -0.48 0.35
N VAL A 70 2.61 -0.69 0.16
CA VAL A 70 1.75 -1.46 1.09
C VAL A 70 2.25 -2.89 1.22
N ILE A 71 2.53 -3.57 0.12
CA ILE A 71 3.04 -4.95 0.13
C ILE A 71 4.41 -5.03 0.83
N ARG A 72 5.29 -4.06 0.54
CA ARG A 72 6.59 -3.94 1.22
C ARG A 72 6.41 -3.77 2.73
N LYS A 73 5.54 -2.84 3.16
CA LYS A 73 5.22 -2.61 4.58
C LYS A 73 4.81 -3.90 5.29
N VAL A 74 3.97 -4.72 4.66
CA VAL A 74 3.55 -6.02 5.23
C VAL A 74 4.72 -6.98 5.35
N ALA A 75 5.51 -7.16 4.30
CA ALA A 75 6.67 -8.05 4.32
C ALA A 75 7.72 -7.64 5.37
N ASP A 76 7.98 -6.34 5.50
CA ASP A 76 8.91 -5.79 6.48
C ASP A 76 8.36 -5.98 7.91
N SER A 77 7.05 -5.81 8.11
CA SER A 77 6.40 -6.05 9.41
C SER A 77 6.55 -7.50 9.87
N TYR A 78 6.39 -8.48 8.97
CA TYR A 78 6.63 -9.89 9.28
C TYR A 78 8.12 -10.19 9.52
N THR A 79 9.01 -9.51 8.82
CA THR A 79 10.46 -9.60 9.07
C THR A 79 10.81 -9.11 10.48
N SER A 80 10.30 -7.94 10.87
CA SER A 80 10.43 -7.40 12.22
C SER A 80 9.80 -8.31 13.26
N LEU A 81 8.61 -8.88 12.99
CA LEU A 81 7.96 -9.82 13.89
C LEU A 81 8.84 -11.04 14.16
N ARG A 82 9.38 -11.66 13.11
CA ARG A 82 10.28 -12.81 13.23
C ARG A 82 11.54 -12.47 14.01
N ALA A 83 12.12 -11.28 13.80
CA ALA A 83 13.26 -10.81 14.57
C ALA A 83 12.91 -10.65 16.06
N ASN A 84 11.79 -10.01 16.38
CA ASN A 84 11.32 -9.82 17.75
C ASN A 84 11.03 -11.16 18.47
N LEU A 85 10.50 -12.16 17.75
CA LEU A 85 10.26 -13.51 18.28
C LEU A 85 11.58 -14.25 18.59
N ARG A 86 12.61 -14.09 17.74
CA ARG A 86 13.94 -14.64 18.01
C ARG A 86 14.60 -13.99 19.22
N ASN A 87 14.40 -12.68 19.39
CA ASN A 87 14.94 -11.90 20.50
C ASN A 87 14.15 -12.08 21.81
N GLY A 88 13.11 -12.95 21.84
CA GLY A 88 12.34 -13.22 23.04
C GLY A 88 11.42 -12.08 23.51
N ARG A 89 11.18 -11.05 22.69
CA ARG A 89 10.38 -9.86 23.07
C ARG A 89 8.91 -10.16 23.38
N TYR A 90 8.42 -11.33 22.99
CA TYR A 90 7.05 -11.79 23.27
C TYR A 90 6.99 -12.87 24.35
N GLY A 91 8.09 -13.10 25.07
CA GLY A 91 8.21 -14.12 26.10
C GLY A 91 8.75 -15.46 25.58
N PRO A 92 8.88 -16.46 26.47
CA PRO A 92 9.39 -17.78 26.12
C PRO A 92 8.48 -18.51 25.12
N LYS A 93 9.05 -19.52 24.44
CA LYS A 93 8.29 -20.45 23.58
C LYS A 93 7.14 -21.07 24.40
N GLY A 94 5.94 -21.13 23.81
CA GLY A 94 4.74 -21.65 24.48
C GLY A 94 3.98 -20.66 25.36
N SER A 95 4.51 -19.47 25.63
CA SER A 95 3.75 -18.45 26.36
C SER A 95 2.51 -17.99 25.58
N ARG A 96 1.41 -17.73 26.30
CA ARG A 96 0.14 -17.27 25.70
C ARG A 96 0.32 -16.05 24.79
N ARG A 97 1.16 -15.10 25.19
CA ARG A 97 1.46 -13.89 24.42
C ARG A 97 2.15 -14.22 23.10
N ARG A 98 3.16 -15.09 23.13
CA ARG A 98 3.88 -15.51 21.93
C ARG A 98 2.99 -16.29 20.97
N ALA A 99 2.24 -17.26 21.50
CA ALA A 99 1.29 -18.06 20.71
C ALA A 99 0.26 -17.16 19.99
N ARG A 100 -0.29 -16.15 20.68
CA ARG A 100 -1.22 -15.19 20.09
C ARG A 100 -0.61 -14.44 18.91
N VAL A 101 0.64 -13.98 19.03
CA VAL A 101 1.31 -13.19 17.99
C VAL A 101 1.73 -14.06 16.81
N GLU A 102 2.13 -15.31 17.04
CA GLU A 102 2.50 -16.25 15.97
C GLU A 102 1.28 -16.76 15.17
N ASN A 103 0.11 -16.83 15.81
CA ASN A 103 -1.11 -17.41 15.24
C ASN A 103 -2.11 -16.38 14.68
N LEU A 104 -1.87 -15.09 14.83
CA LEU A 104 -2.74 -14.06 14.28
C LEU A 104 -2.04 -13.27 13.17
N PRO A 105 -2.76 -12.88 12.12
CA PRO A 105 -2.24 -11.95 11.13
C PRO A 105 -1.96 -10.59 11.78
N ILE A 106 -0.93 -9.90 11.28
CA ILE A 106 -0.66 -8.51 11.67
C ILE A 106 -1.83 -7.63 11.22
N ARG A 107 -2.31 -6.77 12.12
CA ARG A 107 -3.30 -5.73 11.81
C ARG A 107 -2.65 -4.35 11.88
N PHE A 108 -2.96 -3.50 10.91
CA PHE A 108 -2.50 -2.12 10.90
C PHE A 108 -3.59 -1.20 11.45
N ARG A 109 -3.19 -0.18 12.19
CA ARG A 109 -4.14 0.88 12.61
C ARG A 109 -4.54 1.71 11.39
N PRO A 110 -5.75 2.27 11.34
CA PRO A 110 -6.19 3.13 10.22
C PRO A 110 -5.27 4.33 9.96
N ASP A 111 -4.69 4.87 11.03
CA ASP A 111 -3.77 6.02 11.05
C ASP A 111 -2.29 5.62 11.04
N ALA A 112 -1.96 4.34 10.86
CA ALA A 112 -0.57 3.90 10.88
C ALA A 112 0.22 4.49 9.69
N ALA A 113 1.45 4.92 9.97
CA ALA A 113 2.32 5.54 8.97
C ALA A 113 2.46 4.65 7.70
N GLN A 114 2.42 5.29 6.54
CA GLN A 114 2.64 4.64 5.24
C GLN A 114 4.02 5.04 4.69
N PRO A 115 4.83 4.06 4.22
CA PRO A 115 6.09 4.38 3.56
C PRO A 115 5.81 4.92 2.16
N PHE A 116 5.77 6.24 2.03
CA PHE A 116 5.79 6.90 0.73
C PHE A 116 7.24 7.05 0.24
N ASP A 117 7.44 6.79 -1.04
CA ASP A 117 8.73 7.00 -1.71
C ASP A 117 8.75 8.39 -2.37
N ASP A 118 9.93 8.86 -2.77
CA ASP A 118 10.09 10.10 -3.54
C ASP A 118 9.34 10.08 -4.90
N ARG A 119 8.94 8.89 -5.36
CA ARG A 119 8.07 8.69 -6.52
C ARG A 119 6.57 8.82 -6.24
N CYS A 120 6.17 9.03 -4.99
CA CYS A 120 4.77 9.23 -4.58
C CYS A 120 4.50 10.68 -4.17
N LEU A 121 5.09 11.65 -4.88
CA LEU A 121 4.96 13.08 -4.55
C LEU A 121 3.65 13.72 -5.05
N SER A 122 2.89 13.05 -5.91
CA SER A 122 1.55 13.49 -6.29
C SER A 122 0.54 13.01 -5.24
N TYR A 123 0.24 13.87 -4.27
CA TYR A 123 -0.85 13.67 -3.32
C TYR A 123 -2.22 13.45 -4.02
N ALA A 124 -2.34 13.83 -5.31
CA ALA A 124 -3.51 13.65 -6.16
C ALA A 124 -3.66 12.22 -6.75
N ASP A 125 -2.57 11.45 -6.91
CA ASP A 125 -2.61 10.17 -7.65
C ASP A 125 -2.80 8.94 -6.74
N ILE A 126 -2.97 9.16 -5.44
CA ILE A 126 -2.97 8.07 -4.46
C ILE A 126 -4.29 7.30 -4.50
N VAL A 127 -5.40 8.00 -4.69
CA VAL A 127 -6.70 7.42 -5.04
C VAL A 127 -6.79 7.49 -6.56
N GLY A 128 -6.75 6.33 -7.24
CA GLY A 128 -6.63 6.21 -8.69
C GLY A 128 -7.63 7.04 -9.49
N SER A 129 -7.33 8.32 -9.66
CA SER A 129 -8.07 9.26 -10.46
C SER A 129 -7.27 9.44 -11.73
N HIS A 130 -7.63 8.64 -12.75
CA HIS A 130 -7.06 8.61 -14.10
C HIS A 130 -5.80 7.75 -14.26
N ASN A 131 -6.03 6.45 -14.48
CA ASN A 131 -5.14 5.64 -15.32
C ASN A 131 -4.84 6.43 -16.61
N ILE A 132 -3.58 6.85 -16.79
CA ILE A 132 -3.03 7.33 -18.06
C ILE A 132 -3.32 6.34 -19.22
N ALA A 133 -3.60 5.07 -18.90
CA ALA A 133 -4.01 4.04 -19.87
C ALA A 133 -5.46 4.16 -20.39
N HIS A 134 -6.40 4.79 -19.65
CA HIS A 134 -7.80 4.93 -20.11
C HIS A 134 -8.00 6.20 -20.94
N ARG A 135 -7.28 7.28 -20.61
CA ARG A 135 -7.32 8.52 -21.40
C ARG A 135 -6.77 8.32 -22.81
N ALA A 136 -5.69 7.55 -22.96
CA ALA A 136 -5.15 7.21 -24.28
C ALA A 136 -6.12 6.37 -25.14
N ALA A 137 -6.98 5.56 -24.54
CA ALA A 137 -7.98 4.75 -25.26
C ALA A 137 -9.23 5.56 -25.64
N GLU A 138 -9.66 6.49 -24.80
CA GLU A 138 -10.78 7.40 -25.08
C GLU A 138 -10.38 8.51 -26.07
N ASP A 139 -9.17 9.05 -25.97
CA ASP A 139 -8.63 10.04 -26.91
C ASP A 139 -8.39 9.43 -28.30
N TYR A 140 -7.94 8.17 -28.39
CA TYR A 140 -7.81 7.44 -29.67
C TYR A 140 -9.18 7.13 -30.31
N ARG A 141 -10.19 6.79 -29.50
CA ARG A 141 -11.55 6.49 -30.00
C ARG A 141 -12.29 7.76 -30.43
N ALA A 142 -12.00 8.90 -29.80
CA ALA A 142 -12.54 10.21 -30.19
C ALA A 142 -11.89 10.76 -31.48
N GLN A 143 -10.63 10.42 -31.77
CA GLN A 143 -9.94 10.80 -33.01
C GLN A 143 -10.23 9.87 -34.20
N SER A 144 -10.74 8.67 -33.97
CA SER A 144 -11.10 7.68 -35.00
C SER A 144 -12.50 7.90 -35.60
N THR A 145 -13.34 8.77 -35.02
CA THR A 145 -14.62 9.20 -35.62
C THR A 145 -14.43 10.47 -36.44
N VAL A 146 -13.78 10.33 -37.60
CA VAL A 146 -13.88 11.32 -38.67
C VAL A 146 -15.16 11.01 -39.44
N PRO A 147 -16.13 11.93 -39.58
CA PRO A 147 -17.28 11.71 -40.44
C PRO A 147 -16.79 11.57 -41.88
N GLY A 148 -17.11 10.42 -42.49
CA GLY A 148 -16.94 10.24 -43.92
C GLY A 148 -17.64 11.37 -44.68
N ALA A 149 -16.89 11.95 -45.61
CA ALA A 149 -17.34 12.96 -46.54
C ALA A 149 -18.65 12.52 -47.23
N ALA A 150 -19.63 13.41 -47.22
CA ALA A 150 -20.73 13.45 -48.17
C ALA A 150 -20.52 14.66 -49.09
#